data_AF-A0A4Q3RR10-F1
#
_entry.id   AF-A0A4Q3RR10-F1
#
_cell.length_a   1.000
_cell.length_b   1.000
_cell.length_c   1.000
_cell.angle_alpha   90.00
_cell.angle_beta   90.00
_cell.angle_gamma   90.00
#
_symmetry.space_group_name_H-M   'P 1'
#
loop_
_entity.id
_entity.type
_entity.pdbx_description
1 polymer ?
#
loop_
_entity_poly.entity_id
_entity_poly.type
_entity_poly.pdbx_seq_one_letter_code
_entity_poly.pdbx_strand_id
1 'polypeptide(L)'
;MKIKIFVSALLAGSMFLSLPLWAQKTDSHTIRYNSDDSYINTKEDGHVYKIRLKGNTVTEMEVDGKIIPASEYSKYDAFIKKLLKQLEEDRRQAELDRKQAEKDREQADKDRVQAELDRRQADKDRIQAEADRTEAEKDIAQAEKDRTQAALDRRQADKDRIQAEKDRLQAEGDRNQAEKDRAQAELDRKQAEKDRAQADIDRKNAEADRKLYEEMIAELISDKLLESRSALTSIVLDNKEFSINGVKQPGAMQEKYAAKYLKGKNSSMRMNHSQ
;
A
#
# COMPACT_ATOMS: atom_id res chain seq x y z
N MET A 1 22.31 -41.88 11.76
CA MET A 1 23.76 -41.66 11.55
C MET A 1 24.27 -40.78 12.69
N LYS A 2 25.45 -41.08 13.24
CA LYS A 2 25.84 -40.91 14.64
C LYS A 2 26.01 -39.45 15.12
N ILE A 3 25.45 -39.14 16.29
CA ILE A 3 25.82 -38.01 17.17
C ILE A 3 26.80 -38.56 18.22
N LYS A 4 27.98 -37.95 18.36
CA LYS A 4 28.97 -38.30 19.40
C LYS A 4 28.92 -37.26 20.51
N ILE A 5 28.48 -37.69 21.69
CA ILE A 5 28.68 -37.03 22.97
C ILE A 5 29.93 -37.66 23.59
N PHE A 6 30.91 -36.86 23.98
CA PHE A 6 32.03 -37.31 24.80
C PHE A 6 31.96 -36.59 26.16
N VAL A 7 31.65 -37.38 27.19
CA VAL A 7 31.83 -37.03 28.60
C VAL A 7 33.15 -37.70 29.01
N SER A 8 34.08 -36.96 29.62
CA SER A 8 35.22 -37.57 30.33
C SER A 8 35.41 -36.91 31.70
N ALA A 9 35.12 -37.70 32.73
CA ALA A 9 35.59 -37.53 34.10
C ALA A 9 37.05 -37.98 34.23
N LEU A 10 37.80 -37.45 35.20
CA LEU A 10 38.81 -38.18 36.01
C LEU A 10 39.34 -37.21 37.09
N LEU A 11 38.97 -37.43 38.37
CA LEU A 11 39.68 -38.19 39.40
C LEU A 11 40.67 -37.34 40.23
N ALA A 12 40.22 -36.99 41.44
CA ALA A 12 41.03 -36.48 42.53
C ALA A 12 41.92 -37.61 43.08
N GLY A 13 43.24 -37.48 42.90
CA GLY A 13 44.24 -38.41 43.41
C GLY A 13 44.95 -37.83 44.63
N SER A 14 44.69 -38.39 45.80
CA SER A 14 45.56 -38.24 46.97
C SER A 14 46.90 -38.94 46.69
N MET A 15 48.01 -38.21 46.80
CA MET A 15 49.34 -38.81 46.84
C MET A 15 50.06 -38.32 48.10
N PHE A 16 49.95 -39.13 49.15
CA PHE A 16 50.92 -39.19 50.24
C PHE A 16 52.26 -39.60 49.62
N LEU A 17 53.15 -38.64 49.41
CA LEU A 17 54.57 -38.91 49.21
C LEU A 17 55.26 -38.62 50.54
N SER A 18 55.56 -39.72 51.24
CA SER A 18 56.52 -39.80 52.33
C SER A 18 57.87 -39.26 51.87
N LEU A 19 58.22 -38.05 52.30
CA LEU A 19 59.60 -37.60 52.26
C LEU A 19 60.32 -38.10 53.51
N PRO A 20 61.55 -38.63 53.39
CA PRO A 20 62.33 -39.03 54.54
C PRO A 20 62.57 -37.81 55.45
N LEU A 21 62.33 -37.99 56.75
CA LEU A 21 62.77 -37.10 57.83
C LEU A 21 64.32 -37.08 57.85
N TRP A 22 64.94 -36.40 56.90
CA TRP A 22 66.21 -35.75 57.17
C TRP A 22 65.86 -34.44 57.85
N ALA A 23 66.35 -34.29 59.08
CA ALA A 23 66.12 -33.15 59.94
C ALA A 23 66.36 -31.84 59.17
N GLN A 24 65.28 -31.32 58.58
CA GLN A 24 65.20 -29.94 58.16
C GLN A 24 65.25 -29.20 59.48
N LYS A 25 66.42 -28.65 59.80
CA LYS A 25 66.61 -27.74 60.92
C LYS A 25 65.64 -26.59 60.67
N THR A 26 64.44 -26.70 61.25
CA THR A 26 63.38 -25.72 61.09
C THR A 26 63.74 -24.59 62.03
N ASP A 27 64.65 -23.75 61.55
CA ASP A 27 64.97 -22.49 62.17
C ASP A 27 63.70 -21.63 62.09
N SER A 28 62.95 -21.62 63.18
CA SER A 28 61.70 -20.86 63.33
C SER A 28 62.07 -19.41 63.57
N HIS A 29 61.66 -18.53 62.66
CA HIS A 29 61.91 -17.09 62.73
C HIS A 29 60.56 -16.39 62.90
N THR A 30 60.34 -15.76 64.05
CA THR A 30 59.20 -14.85 64.25
C THR A 30 59.74 -13.44 64.40
N ILE A 31 59.50 -12.60 63.39
CA ILE A 31 59.90 -11.20 63.39
C ILE A 31 58.63 -10.35 63.49
N ARG A 32 58.56 -9.48 64.50
CA ARG A 32 57.51 -8.46 64.61
C ARG A 32 58.13 -7.08 64.32
N TYR A 33 57.57 -6.40 63.32
CA TYR A 33 58.06 -5.12 62.82
C TYR A 33 57.25 -3.97 63.41
N ASN A 34 57.92 -3.04 64.11
CA ASN A 34 57.45 -1.66 64.32
C ASN A 34 58.49 -0.69 63.76
N SER A 35 58.09 0.55 63.43
CA SER A 35 58.87 1.49 62.60
C SER A 35 60.32 1.68 63.03
N ASP A 36 60.62 1.58 64.34
CA ASP A 36 61.97 1.73 64.89
C ASP A 36 62.38 0.63 65.86
N ASP A 37 61.50 -0.32 66.20
CA ASP A 37 61.73 -1.35 67.21
C ASP A 37 61.33 -2.71 66.63
N SER A 38 62.31 -3.57 66.40
CA SER A 38 62.09 -4.90 65.81
C SER A 38 62.41 -5.97 66.85
N TYR A 39 61.47 -6.89 67.04
CA TYR A 39 61.67 -8.05 67.91
C TYR A 39 61.85 -9.28 67.03
N ILE A 40 63.01 -9.91 67.17
CA ILE A 40 63.40 -11.12 66.45
C ILE A 40 63.47 -12.26 67.46
N ASN A 41 62.68 -13.30 67.23
CA ASN A 41 62.85 -14.59 67.90
C ASN A 41 63.24 -15.61 66.85
N THR A 42 64.47 -16.11 66.92
CA THR A 42 64.99 -17.10 65.98
C THR A 42 65.69 -18.24 66.71
N LYS A 43 65.67 -19.43 66.12
CA LYS A 43 66.45 -20.57 66.57
C LYS A 43 67.52 -20.84 65.52
N GLU A 44 68.79 -20.78 65.89
CA GLU A 44 69.92 -21.12 65.02
C GLU A 44 70.93 -21.95 65.84
N ASP A 45 71.59 -22.92 65.22
CA ASP A 45 72.62 -23.77 65.88
C ASP A 45 72.22 -24.43 67.21
N GLY A 46 70.92 -24.69 67.42
CA GLY A 46 70.40 -25.31 68.64
C GLY A 46 70.11 -24.33 69.77
N HIS A 47 70.49 -23.06 69.61
CA HIS A 47 70.25 -21.98 70.55
C HIS A 47 69.04 -21.14 70.13
N VAL A 48 68.28 -20.64 71.11
CA VAL A 48 67.17 -19.71 70.90
C VAL A 48 67.67 -18.30 71.17
N TYR A 49 67.58 -17.44 70.16
CA TYR A 49 67.95 -16.05 70.20
C TYR A 49 66.71 -15.17 70.24
N LYS A 50 66.61 -14.30 71.24
CA LYS A 50 65.67 -13.20 71.25
C LYS A 50 66.44 -11.91 71.20
N ILE A 51 66.22 -11.13 70.14
CA ILE A 51 66.94 -9.89 69.89
C ILE A 51 65.93 -8.77 69.72
N ARG A 52 66.14 -7.70 70.47
CA ARG A 52 65.47 -6.43 70.24
C ARG A 52 66.43 -5.51 69.51
N LEU A 53 65.98 -4.99 68.37
CA LEU A 53 66.73 -4.07 67.54
C LEU A 53 66.03 -2.71 67.56
N LYS A 54 66.79 -1.64 67.78
CA LYS A 54 66.34 -0.29 67.47
C LYS A 54 67.07 0.21 66.22
N GLY A 55 66.36 0.27 65.10
CA GLY A 55 67.00 0.43 63.78
C GLY A 55 67.94 -0.74 63.46
N ASN A 56 69.24 -0.47 63.35
CA ASN A 56 70.29 -1.47 63.07
C ASN A 56 71.09 -1.88 64.32
N THR A 57 70.73 -1.36 65.51
CA THR A 57 71.50 -1.59 66.74
C THR A 57 70.78 -2.57 67.66
N VAL A 58 71.50 -3.58 68.15
CA VAL A 58 71.00 -4.49 69.18
C VAL A 58 70.90 -3.76 70.52
N THR A 59 69.68 -3.64 71.03
CA THR A 59 69.43 -3.04 72.34
C THR A 59 69.37 -4.10 73.43
N GLU A 60 68.81 -5.26 73.15
CA GLU A 60 68.68 -6.39 74.08
C GLU A 60 68.93 -7.70 73.33
N MET A 61 69.70 -8.62 73.93
CA MET A 61 69.94 -9.96 73.40
C MET A 61 69.85 -11.02 74.50
N GLU A 62 69.05 -12.04 74.26
CA GLU A 62 68.91 -13.23 75.12
C GLU A 62 69.26 -14.47 74.30
N VAL A 63 70.10 -15.34 74.87
CA VAL A 63 70.46 -16.64 74.29
C VAL A 63 70.07 -17.72 75.30
N ASP A 64 69.18 -18.62 74.91
CA ASP A 64 68.65 -19.72 75.74
C ASP A 64 68.15 -19.30 77.13
N GLY A 65 67.42 -18.17 77.21
CA GLY A 65 66.91 -17.67 78.49
C GLY A 65 67.89 -16.79 79.27
N LYS A 66 69.14 -16.62 78.81
CA LYS A 66 70.16 -15.81 79.49
C LYS A 66 70.37 -14.48 78.78
N ILE A 67 70.26 -13.38 79.54
CA ILE A 67 70.56 -12.03 79.04
C ILE A 67 72.06 -11.91 78.81
N ILE A 68 72.45 -11.55 77.59
CA ILE A 68 73.84 -11.32 77.23
C ILE A 68 74.17 -9.85 77.51
N PRO A 69 75.21 -9.53 78.30
CA PRO A 69 75.63 -8.16 78.51
C PRO A 69 76.22 -7.58 77.22
N ALA A 70 76.04 -6.27 76.98
CA ALA A 70 76.45 -5.60 75.75
C ALA A 70 77.96 -5.76 75.42
N SER A 71 78.81 -5.97 76.43
CA SER A 71 80.25 -6.26 76.26
C SER A 71 80.54 -7.58 75.54
N GLU A 72 79.59 -8.51 75.54
CA GLU A 72 79.71 -9.84 74.93
C GLU A 72 79.03 -9.96 73.58
N TYR A 73 78.34 -8.92 73.10
CA TYR A 73 77.71 -8.91 71.77
C TYR A 73 78.72 -9.17 70.64
N SER A 74 79.99 -8.77 70.85
CA SER A 74 81.10 -9.02 69.92
C SER A 74 81.29 -10.50 69.58
N LYS A 75 80.91 -11.43 70.48
CA LYS A 75 80.97 -12.88 70.23
C LYS A 75 79.94 -13.33 69.19
N TYR A 76 78.87 -12.57 68.99
CA TYR A 76 77.74 -12.86 68.10
C TYR A 76 77.69 -11.92 66.89
N ASP A 77 78.73 -11.12 66.65
CA ASP A 77 78.77 -10.11 65.58
C ASP A 77 78.47 -10.70 64.19
N ALA A 78 79.01 -11.89 63.90
CA ALA A 78 78.75 -12.59 62.64
C ALA A 78 77.26 -12.97 62.46
N PHE A 79 76.62 -13.43 63.53
CA PHE A 79 75.20 -13.79 63.55
C PHE A 79 74.29 -12.56 63.48
N ILE A 80 74.60 -11.51 64.25
CA ILE A 80 73.89 -10.23 64.22
C ILE A 80 73.94 -9.61 62.82
N LYS A 81 75.12 -9.61 62.17
CA LYS A 81 75.27 -9.12 60.78
C LYS A 81 74.43 -9.93 59.79
N LYS A 82 74.42 -11.26 59.91
CA LYS A 82 73.60 -12.15 59.07
C LYS A 82 72.10 -11.84 59.22
N LEU A 83 71.63 -11.70 60.47
CA LEU A 83 70.23 -11.37 60.74
C LEU A 83 69.84 -9.99 60.23
N LEU A 84 70.67 -8.97 60.43
CA LEU A 84 70.41 -7.62 59.91
C LEU A 84 70.33 -7.63 58.38
N LYS A 85 71.21 -8.39 57.71
CA LYS A 85 71.18 -8.55 56.26
C LYS A 85 69.89 -9.23 55.78
N GLN A 86 69.48 -10.31 56.43
CA GLN A 86 68.23 -11.01 56.10
C GLN A 86 67.00 -10.11 56.31
N LEU A 87 66.98 -9.33 57.40
CA LEU A 87 65.92 -8.37 57.69
C LEU A 87 65.81 -7.29 56.59
N GLU A 88 66.94 -6.79 56.11
CA GLU A 88 67.00 -5.83 55.01
C GLU A 88 66.49 -6.45 53.70
N GLU A 89 66.88 -7.69 53.40
CA GLU A 89 66.41 -8.44 52.23
C GLU A 89 64.89 -8.69 52.28
N ASP A 90 64.34 -9.09 53.42
CA ASP A 90 62.90 -9.30 53.62
C ASP A 90 62.11 -7.99 53.48
N ARG A 91 62.62 -6.89 54.04
CA ARG A 91 62.02 -5.56 53.88
C ARG A 91 62.01 -5.13 52.41
N ARG A 92 63.13 -5.35 51.71
CA ARG A 92 63.26 -5.06 50.28
C ARG A 92 62.29 -5.90 49.46
N GLN A 93 62.16 -7.19 49.76
CA GLN A 93 61.21 -8.08 49.06
C GLN A 93 59.76 -7.66 49.31
N ALA A 94 59.39 -7.36 50.55
CA ALA A 94 58.06 -6.87 50.88
C ALA A 94 57.73 -5.53 50.19
N GLU A 95 58.72 -4.65 50.01
CA GLU A 95 58.55 -3.42 49.23
C GLU A 95 58.35 -3.71 47.73
N LEU A 96 59.11 -4.66 47.16
CA LEU A 96 58.93 -5.09 45.78
C LEU A 96 57.54 -5.71 45.55
N ASP A 97 57.09 -6.58 46.45
CA ASP A 97 55.77 -7.21 46.37
C ASP A 97 54.65 -6.17 46.47
N ARG A 98 54.79 -5.16 47.35
CA ARG A 98 53.85 -4.03 47.44
C ARG A 98 53.81 -3.23 46.14
N LYS A 99 54.98 -2.91 45.56
CA LYS A 99 55.07 -2.19 44.27
C LYS A 99 54.45 -3.01 43.13
N GLN A 100 54.63 -4.33 43.13
CA GLN A 100 54.02 -5.20 42.14
C GLN A 100 52.50 -5.24 42.30
N ALA A 101 52.00 -5.41 43.52
CA ALA A 101 50.56 -5.39 43.79
C ALA A 101 49.91 -4.05 43.43
N GLU A 102 50.62 -2.93 43.60
CA GLU A 102 50.15 -1.61 43.15
C GLU A 102 50.05 -1.52 41.62
N LYS A 103 51.06 -2.02 40.89
CA LYS A 103 51.02 -2.10 39.43
C LYS A 103 49.88 -2.98 38.91
N ASP A 104 49.67 -4.13 39.54
CA ASP A 104 48.61 -5.06 39.15
C ASP A 104 47.22 -4.42 39.36
N ARG A 105 47.03 -3.65 40.44
CA ARG A 105 45.81 -2.88 40.67
C ARG A 105 45.62 -1.78 39.62
N GLU A 106 46.68 -1.03 39.29
CA GLU A 106 46.62 0.00 38.27
C GLU A 106 46.25 -0.59 36.90
N GLN A 107 46.79 -1.75 36.55
CA GLN A 107 46.45 -2.46 35.32
C GLN A 107 44.99 -2.93 35.32
N ALA A 108 44.51 -3.53 36.42
CA ALA A 108 43.12 -3.94 36.55
C ALA A 108 42.14 -2.76 36.42
N ASP A 109 42.50 -1.59 36.95
CA ASP A 109 41.69 -0.38 36.79
C ASP A 109 41.69 0.13 35.33
N LYS A 110 42.83 0.07 34.63
CA LYS A 110 42.89 0.39 33.19
C LYS A 110 42.01 -0.54 32.36
N ASP A 111 42.07 -1.84 32.62
CA ASP A 111 41.27 -2.84 31.91
C ASP A 111 39.77 -2.63 32.17
N ARG A 112 39.40 -2.29 33.41
CA ARG A 112 38.01 -1.95 33.78
C ARG A 112 37.52 -0.69 33.05
N VAL A 113 38.35 0.35 32.95
CA VAL A 113 38.01 1.57 32.21
C VAL A 113 37.86 1.27 30.73
N GLN A 114 38.75 0.47 30.14
CA GLN A 114 38.66 0.08 28.74
C GLN A 114 37.38 -0.71 28.45
N ALA A 115 37.04 -1.69 29.28
CA ALA A 115 35.80 -2.45 29.14
C ALA A 115 34.54 -1.56 29.25
N GLU A 116 34.58 -0.52 30.09
CA GLU A 116 33.49 0.45 30.18
C GLU A 116 33.38 1.32 28.91
N LEU A 117 34.50 1.74 28.33
CA LEU A 117 34.52 2.47 27.05
C LEU A 117 33.96 1.61 25.91
N ASP A 118 34.36 0.35 25.83
CA ASP A 118 33.89 -0.59 24.81
C ASP A 118 32.39 -0.83 24.93
N ARG A 119 31.86 -1.00 26.16
CA ARG A 119 30.42 -1.10 26.40
C ARG A 119 29.67 0.14 25.94
N ARG A 120 30.17 1.33 26.27
CA ARG A 120 29.55 2.59 25.83
C ARG A 120 29.57 2.76 24.32
N GLN A 121 30.62 2.30 23.65
CA GLN A 121 30.68 2.33 22.19
C GLN A 121 29.64 1.38 21.59
N ALA A 122 29.55 0.15 22.09
CA ALA A 122 28.54 -0.81 21.65
C ALA A 122 27.10 -0.29 21.86
N ASP A 123 26.84 0.40 22.97
CA ASP A 123 25.54 1.02 23.21
C ASP A 123 25.23 2.15 22.23
N LYS A 124 26.22 2.98 21.88
CA LYS A 124 26.05 4.02 20.84
C LYS A 124 25.73 3.40 19.49
N ASP A 125 26.46 2.37 19.10
CA ASP A 125 26.26 1.68 17.82
C ASP A 125 24.86 1.05 17.76
N ARG A 126 24.41 0.46 18.87
CA ARG A 126 23.05 -0.09 19.00
C ARG A 126 21.98 1.00 18.85
N ILE A 127 22.14 2.14 19.51
CA ILE A 127 21.20 3.27 19.42
C ILE A 127 21.16 3.81 17.99
N GLN A 128 22.30 3.93 17.33
CA GLN A 128 22.36 4.39 15.94
C GLN A 128 21.62 3.41 15.01
N ALA A 129 21.86 2.11 15.13
CA ALA A 129 21.18 1.09 14.33
C ALA A 129 19.65 1.10 14.54
N GLU A 130 19.19 1.37 15.77
CA GLU A 130 17.77 1.51 16.08
C GLU A 130 17.16 2.78 15.46
N ALA A 131 17.91 3.89 15.46
CA ALA A 131 17.51 5.12 14.79
C ALA A 131 17.39 4.93 13.27
N ASP A 132 18.40 4.33 12.64
CA ASP A 132 18.42 4.04 11.20
C ASP A 132 17.24 3.14 10.80
N ARG A 133 16.95 2.11 11.61
CA ARG A 133 15.80 1.24 11.39
C ARG A 133 14.48 2.00 11.49
N THR A 134 14.34 2.87 12.48
CA THR A 134 13.13 3.68 12.67
C THR A 134 12.93 4.65 11.50
N GLU A 135 14.01 5.23 10.96
CA GLU A 135 13.96 6.07 9.77
C GLU A 135 13.52 5.27 8.53
N ALA A 136 14.10 4.09 8.31
CA ALA A 136 13.69 3.21 7.22
C ALA A 136 12.22 2.78 7.31
N GLU A 137 11.71 2.51 8.52
CA GLU A 137 10.29 2.18 8.73
C GLU A 137 9.37 3.38 8.40
N LYS A 138 9.79 4.61 8.71
CA LYS A 138 9.06 5.83 8.32
C LYS A 138 9.03 6.03 6.81
N ASP A 139 10.15 5.80 6.13
CA ASP A 139 10.24 5.93 4.67
C ASP A 139 9.33 4.91 3.96
N ILE A 140 9.29 3.67 4.45
CA ILE A 140 8.39 2.64 3.95
C ILE A 140 6.92 3.06 4.14
N ALA A 141 6.55 3.55 5.33
CA ALA A 141 5.20 4.00 5.62
C ALA A 141 4.78 5.18 4.73
N GLN A 142 5.69 6.14 4.49
CA GLN A 142 5.44 7.26 3.59
C GLN A 142 5.25 6.79 2.14
N ALA A 143 6.10 5.88 1.66
CA ALA A 143 5.97 5.32 0.32
C ALA A 143 4.64 4.53 0.13
N GLU A 144 4.17 3.83 1.17
CA GLU A 144 2.88 3.13 1.15
C GLU A 144 1.70 4.12 1.10
N LYS A 145 1.78 5.22 1.85
CA LYS A 145 0.80 6.30 1.80
C LYS A 145 0.72 6.91 0.39
N ASP A 146 1.86 7.19 -0.23
CA ASP A 146 1.92 7.77 -1.57
C ASP A 146 1.36 6.81 -2.63
N ARG A 147 1.68 5.51 -2.52
CA ARG A 147 1.09 4.47 -3.38
C ARG A 147 -0.43 4.40 -3.23
N THR A 148 -0.93 4.48 -2.01
CA THR A 148 -2.37 4.45 -1.72
C THR A 148 -3.07 5.67 -2.31
N GLN A 149 -2.50 6.87 -2.14
CA GLN A 149 -3.03 8.09 -2.74
C GLN A 149 -3.07 7.99 -4.26
N ALA A 150 -1.98 7.57 -4.90
CA ALA A 150 -1.94 7.39 -6.35
C ALA A 150 -2.93 6.33 -6.87
N ALA A 151 -3.30 5.34 -6.05
CA ALA A 151 -4.33 4.38 -6.39
C ALA A 151 -5.76 4.97 -6.26
N LEU A 152 -5.99 5.82 -5.27
CA LEU A 152 -7.24 6.57 -5.12
C LEU A 152 -7.46 7.54 -6.28
N ASP A 153 -6.43 8.29 -6.66
CA ASP A 153 -6.50 9.26 -7.76
C ASP A 153 -6.83 8.55 -9.09
N ARG A 154 -6.19 7.40 -9.35
CA ARG A 154 -6.50 6.57 -10.53
C ARG A 154 -7.94 6.08 -10.53
N ARG A 155 -8.45 5.60 -9.38
CA ARG A 155 -9.85 5.18 -9.25
C ARG A 155 -10.82 6.34 -9.47
N GLN A 156 -10.47 7.55 -9.03
CA GLN A 156 -11.30 8.73 -9.27
C GLN A 156 -11.33 9.08 -10.75
N ALA A 157 -10.17 9.12 -11.42
CA ALA A 157 -10.09 9.37 -12.85
C ALA A 157 -10.88 8.32 -13.67
N ASP A 158 -10.85 7.06 -13.27
CA ASP A 158 -11.66 6.01 -13.90
C ASP A 158 -13.17 6.23 -13.74
N LYS A 159 -13.62 6.67 -12.55
CA LYS A 159 -15.02 7.04 -12.32
C LYS A 159 -15.45 8.20 -13.20
N ASP A 160 -14.62 9.24 -13.29
CA ASP A 160 -14.92 10.43 -14.10
C ASP A 160 -15.00 10.06 -15.58
N ARG A 161 -14.10 9.19 -16.07
CA ARG A 161 -14.15 8.65 -17.44
C ARG A 161 -15.42 7.85 -17.71
N ILE A 162 -15.82 6.97 -16.78
CA ILE A 162 -17.06 6.21 -16.91
C ILE A 162 -18.28 7.14 -16.95
N GLN A 163 -18.29 8.18 -16.12
CA GLN A 163 -19.38 9.15 -16.11
C GLN A 163 -19.46 9.92 -17.43
N ALA A 164 -18.33 10.42 -17.94
CA ALA A 164 -18.27 11.10 -19.22
C ALA A 164 -18.76 10.21 -20.39
N GLU A 165 -18.44 8.92 -20.34
CA GLU A 165 -18.92 7.96 -21.35
C GLU A 165 -20.43 7.73 -21.27
N LYS A 166 -21.00 7.66 -20.06
CA LYS A 166 -22.46 7.59 -19.88
C LYS A 166 -23.16 8.82 -20.43
N ASP A 167 -22.64 10.00 -20.12
CA ASP A 167 -23.22 11.27 -20.60
C ASP A 167 -23.16 11.35 -22.14
N ARG A 168 -22.07 10.87 -22.74
CA ARG A 168 -21.93 10.77 -24.20
C ARG A 168 -22.97 9.84 -24.82
N LEU A 169 -23.14 8.64 -24.27
CA LEU A 169 -24.12 7.66 -24.74
C LEU A 169 -25.56 8.17 -24.60
N GLN A 170 -25.86 8.89 -23.50
CA GLN A 170 -27.16 9.52 -23.32
C GLN A 170 -27.42 10.59 -24.39
N ALA A 171 -26.44 11.47 -24.65
CA ALA A 171 -26.57 12.49 -25.69
C ALA A 171 -26.72 11.89 -27.11
N GLU A 172 -26.07 10.76 -27.38
CA GLU A 172 -26.25 10.02 -28.63
C GLU A 172 -27.66 9.41 -28.73
N GLY A 173 -28.18 8.85 -27.64
CA GLY A 173 -29.56 8.39 -27.54
C GLY A 173 -30.58 9.48 -27.85
N ASP A 174 -30.41 10.66 -27.24
CA ASP A 174 -31.28 11.82 -27.45
C ASP A 174 -31.25 12.31 -28.90
N ARG A 175 -30.07 12.33 -29.53
CA ARG A 175 -29.92 12.68 -30.96
C ARG A 175 -30.63 11.69 -31.87
N ASN A 176 -30.48 10.39 -31.62
CA ASN A 176 -31.13 9.34 -32.40
C ASN A 176 -32.66 9.42 -32.26
N GLN A 177 -33.17 9.74 -31.07
CA GLN A 177 -34.61 9.95 -30.87
C GLN A 177 -35.10 11.17 -31.66
N ALA A 178 -34.40 12.30 -31.58
CA ALA A 178 -34.75 13.50 -32.33
C ALA A 178 -34.71 13.30 -33.85
N GLU A 179 -33.82 12.43 -34.36
CA GLU A 179 -33.77 12.07 -35.78
C GLU A 179 -34.97 11.21 -36.18
N LYS A 180 -35.36 10.22 -35.37
CA LYS A 180 -36.59 9.43 -35.59
C LYS A 180 -37.83 10.31 -35.62
N ASP A 181 -37.95 11.24 -34.68
CA ASP A 181 -39.09 12.16 -34.62
C ASP A 181 -39.15 13.06 -35.87
N ARG A 182 -37.99 13.54 -36.35
CA ARG A 182 -37.91 14.30 -37.62
C ARG A 182 -38.32 13.46 -38.82
N ALA A 183 -37.85 12.22 -38.91
CA ALA A 183 -38.21 11.31 -39.99
C ALA A 183 -39.72 11.02 -40.00
N GLN A 184 -40.32 10.79 -38.82
CA GLN A 184 -41.76 10.60 -38.70
C GLN A 184 -42.54 11.85 -39.15
N ALA A 185 -42.12 13.03 -38.70
CA ALA A 185 -42.75 14.28 -39.11
C ALA A 185 -42.61 14.58 -40.62
N GLU A 186 -41.60 14.03 -41.30
CA GLU A 186 -41.47 14.10 -42.75
C GLU A 186 -42.42 13.12 -43.46
N LEU A 187 -42.58 11.90 -42.93
CA LEU A 187 -43.54 10.92 -43.45
C LEU A 187 -44.98 11.46 -43.35
N ASP A 188 -45.34 12.05 -42.20
CA ASP A 188 -46.66 12.64 -41.99
C ASP A 188 -46.92 13.79 -42.97
N ARG A 189 -45.91 14.64 -43.23
CA ARG A 189 -45.99 15.70 -44.24
C ARG A 189 -46.22 15.16 -45.65
N LYS A 190 -45.45 14.14 -46.06
CA LYS A 190 -45.62 13.48 -47.37
C LYS A 190 -47.00 12.85 -47.51
N GLN A 191 -47.55 12.27 -46.44
CA GLN A 191 -48.91 11.73 -46.46
C GLN A 191 -49.95 12.84 -46.63
N ALA A 192 -49.84 13.93 -45.88
CA ALA A 192 -50.75 15.07 -46.00
C ALA A 192 -50.68 15.75 -47.39
N GLU A 193 -49.52 15.74 -48.05
CA GLU A 193 -49.38 16.21 -49.44
C GLU A 193 -50.08 15.29 -50.44
N LYS A 194 -49.99 13.97 -50.27
CA LYS A 194 -50.72 13.00 -51.10
C LYS A 194 -52.23 13.17 -50.94
N ASP A 195 -52.71 13.32 -49.71
CA ASP A 195 -54.14 13.49 -49.43
C ASP A 195 -54.67 14.79 -50.07
N ARG A 196 -53.90 15.88 -50.00
CA ARG A 196 -54.23 17.13 -50.70
C ARG A 196 -54.25 16.96 -52.22
N ALA A 197 -53.26 16.28 -52.79
CA ALA A 197 -53.22 16.02 -54.24
C ALA A 197 -54.42 15.18 -54.69
N GLN A 198 -54.83 14.18 -53.90
CA GLN A 198 -56.01 13.38 -54.17
C GLN A 198 -57.29 14.22 -54.11
N ALA A 199 -57.45 15.04 -53.07
CA ALA A 199 -58.60 15.94 -52.95
C ALA A 199 -58.68 16.95 -54.12
N ASP A 200 -57.54 17.41 -54.63
CA ASP A 200 -57.47 18.27 -55.82
C ASP A 200 -57.92 17.55 -57.09
N ILE A 201 -57.55 16.27 -57.26
CA ILE A 201 -58.01 15.43 -58.36
C ILE A 201 -59.52 15.22 -58.28
N ASP A 202 -60.03 14.86 -57.10
CA ASP A 202 -61.45 14.60 -56.88
C ASP A 202 -62.28 15.86 -57.16
N ARG A 203 -61.81 17.03 -56.71
CA ARG A 203 -62.43 18.32 -57.03
C ARG A 203 -62.43 18.62 -58.52
N LYS A 204 -61.30 18.44 -59.22
CA LYS A 204 -61.22 18.65 -60.68
C LYS A 204 -62.16 17.71 -61.44
N ASN A 205 -62.26 16.45 -61.01
CA ASN A 205 -63.20 15.49 -61.57
C ASN A 205 -64.64 15.93 -61.36
N ALA A 206 -65.01 16.33 -60.13
CA ALA A 206 -66.35 16.84 -59.84
C ALA A 206 -66.69 18.12 -60.63
N GLU A 207 -65.73 19.03 -60.81
CA GLU A 207 -65.89 20.22 -61.65
C GLU A 207 -66.07 19.86 -63.14
N ALA A 208 -65.32 18.87 -63.65
CA ALA A 208 -65.45 18.39 -65.01
C ALA A 208 -66.82 17.72 -65.25
N ASP A 209 -67.26 16.87 -64.31
CA ASP A 209 -68.57 16.23 -64.37
C ASP A 209 -69.69 17.27 -64.30
N ARG A 210 -69.55 18.30 -63.47
CA ARG A 210 -70.49 19.43 -63.42
C ARG A 210 -70.52 20.19 -64.75
N LYS A 211 -69.38 20.51 -65.36
CA LYS A 211 -69.35 21.20 -66.66
C LYS A 211 -70.01 20.37 -67.76
N LEU A 212 -69.71 19.07 -67.82
CA LEU A 212 -70.32 18.15 -68.76
C LEU A 212 -71.84 18.10 -68.60
N TYR A 213 -72.32 18.14 -67.36
CA TYR A 213 -73.74 18.23 -67.04
C TYR A 213 -74.39 19.53 -67.54
N GLU A 214 -73.77 20.67 -67.27
CA GLU A 214 -74.25 21.98 -67.73
C GLU A 214 -74.30 22.08 -69.26
N GLU A 215 -73.26 21.58 -69.95
CA GLU A 215 -73.19 21.52 -71.41
C GLU A 215 -74.32 20.65 -71.99
N MET A 216 -74.56 19.48 -71.38
CA MET A 216 -75.66 18.60 -71.80
C MET A 216 -77.00 19.31 -71.66
N ILE A 217 -77.29 19.96 -70.53
CA ILE A 217 -78.54 20.71 -70.34
C ILE A 217 -78.70 21.80 -71.41
N ALA A 218 -77.64 22.56 -71.68
CA ALA A 218 -77.68 23.62 -72.69
C ALA A 218 -78.00 23.07 -74.09
N GLU A 219 -77.45 21.91 -74.46
CA GLU A 219 -77.76 21.24 -75.73
C GLU A 219 -79.18 20.72 -75.79
N LEU A 220 -79.72 20.17 -74.70
CA LEU A 220 -81.12 19.74 -74.64
C LEU A 220 -82.08 20.89 -74.86
N ILE A 221 -81.77 22.07 -74.31
CA ILE A 221 -82.55 23.29 -74.53
C ILE A 221 -82.43 23.74 -75.98
N SER A 222 -81.21 23.75 -76.53
CA SER A 222 -80.96 24.13 -77.94
C SER A 222 -81.67 23.22 -78.94
N ASP A 223 -81.69 21.91 -78.67
CA ASP A 223 -82.36 20.90 -79.50
C ASP A 223 -83.89 20.86 -79.27
N LYS A 224 -84.43 21.76 -78.42
CA LYS A 224 -85.85 21.85 -78.04
C LYS A 224 -86.41 20.59 -77.38
N LEU A 225 -85.54 19.81 -76.73
CA LEU A 225 -85.93 18.63 -75.93
C LEU A 225 -86.29 19.01 -74.49
N LEU A 226 -85.91 20.21 -74.05
CA LEU A 226 -86.19 20.77 -72.73
C LEU A 226 -86.54 22.25 -72.86
N GLU A 227 -87.55 22.75 -72.15
CA GLU A 227 -87.95 24.18 -72.23
C GLU A 227 -86.99 25.11 -71.48
N SER A 228 -86.52 24.68 -70.31
CA SER A 228 -85.58 25.42 -69.46
C SER A 228 -84.91 24.47 -68.48
N ARG A 229 -83.78 24.90 -67.89
CA ARG A 229 -83.03 24.10 -66.91
C ARG A 229 -83.90 23.58 -65.77
N SER A 230 -84.78 24.40 -65.22
CA SER A 230 -85.66 24.03 -64.10
C SER A 230 -86.72 22.99 -64.48
N ALA A 231 -87.03 22.84 -65.77
CA ALA A 231 -87.96 21.81 -66.23
C ALA A 231 -87.33 20.39 -66.19
N LEU A 232 -86.03 20.27 -65.93
CA LEU A 232 -85.37 18.97 -65.83
C LEU A 232 -85.59 18.34 -64.46
N THR A 233 -85.95 17.05 -64.44
CA THR A 233 -86.09 16.24 -63.23
C THR A 233 -85.15 15.04 -63.27
N SER A 234 -85.00 14.40 -64.43
CA SER A 234 -84.08 13.27 -64.57
C SER A 234 -83.63 13.06 -66.02
N ILE A 235 -82.43 12.52 -66.17
CA ILE A 235 -81.86 12.06 -67.45
C ILE A 235 -81.36 10.64 -67.25
N VAL A 236 -81.75 9.75 -68.17
CA VAL A 236 -81.15 8.43 -68.31
C VAL A 236 -80.61 8.33 -69.73
N LEU A 237 -79.31 8.13 -69.86
CA LEU A 237 -78.62 7.94 -71.12
C LEU A 237 -77.74 6.69 -71.02
N ASP A 238 -78.03 5.69 -71.82
CA ASP A 238 -77.17 4.53 -72.03
C ASP A 238 -77.05 4.24 -73.53
N ASN A 239 -76.35 3.17 -73.88
CA ASN A 239 -76.10 2.80 -75.28
C ASN A 239 -77.36 2.35 -76.05
N LYS A 240 -78.53 2.25 -75.41
CA LYS A 240 -79.80 1.77 -75.98
C LYS A 240 -81.00 2.66 -75.65
N GLU A 241 -80.90 3.45 -74.60
CA GLU A 241 -81.98 4.28 -74.07
C GLU A 241 -81.49 5.70 -73.83
N PHE A 242 -82.28 6.66 -74.30
CA PHE A 242 -82.16 8.04 -73.88
C PHE A 242 -83.55 8.53 -73.47
N SER A 243 -83.72 8.88 -72.19
CA SER A 243 -84.96 9.41 -71.65
C SER A 243 -84.71 10.68 -70.81
N ILE A 244 -85.60 11.65 -71.00
CA ILE A 244 -85.59 12.95 -70.31
C ILE A 244 -86.92 13.05 -69.58
N ASN A 245 -86.90 13.28 -68.27
CA ASN A 245 -88.09 13.30 -67.42
C ASN A 245 -88.98 12.05 -67.57
N GLY A 246 -88.36 10.90 -67.83
CA GLY A 246 -89.05 9.63 -68.09
C GLY A 246 -89.63 9.46 -69.50
N VAL A 247 -89.52 10.45 -70.39
CA VAL A 247 -89.97 10.36 -71.79
C VAL A 247 -88.82 9.91 -72.69
N LYS A 248 -89.02 8.79 -73.39
CA LYS A 248 -88.04 8.20 -74.30
C LYS A 248 -87.89 9.02 -75.57
N GLN A 249 -86.65 9.33 -75.92
CA GLN A 249 -86.29 10.13 -77.10
C GLN A 249 -86.04 9.26 -78.34
N PRO A 250 -86.12 9.81 -79.55
CA PRO A 250 -85.84 9.08 -80.79
C PRO A 250 -84.41 8.53 -80.85
N GLY A 251 -84.23 7.39 -81.54
CA GLY A 251 -82.93 6.71 -81.64
C GLY A 251 -81.79 7.58 -82.17
N ALA A 252 -82.07 8.47 -83.13
CA ALA A 252 -81.07 9.41 -83.66
C ALA A 252 -80.54 10.38 -82.60
N MET A 253 -81.38 10.81 -81.64
CA MET A 253 -80.95 11.67 -80.53
C MET A 253 -80.18 10.86 -79.49
N GLN A 254 -80.57 9.60 -79.24
CA GLN A 254 -79.82 8.71 -78.39
C GLN A 254 -78.40 8.50 -78.92
N GLU A 255 -78.21 8.22 -80.21
CA GLU A 255 -76.90 8.05 -80.82
C GLU A 255 -76.04 9.32 -80.72
N LYS A 256 -76.62 10.49 -81.00
CA LYS A 256 -75.95 11.80 -80.89
C LYS A 256 -75.42 12.06 -79.48
N TYR A 257 -76.28 11.91 -78.46
CA TYR A 257 -75.91 12.20 -77.07
C TYR A 257 -75.02 11.10 -76.48
N ALA A 258 -75.25 9.83 -76.82
CA ALA A 258 -74.40 8.72 -76.40
C ALA A 258 -72.96 8.89 -76.91
N ALA A 259 -72.78 9.24 -78.18
CA ALA A 259 -71.45 9.44 -78.76
C ALA A 259 -70.65 10.56 -78.09
N LYS A 260 -71.34 11.56 -77.52
CA LYS A 260 -70.71 12.75 -76.93
C LYS A 260 -70.51 12.66 -75.42
N TYR A 261 -71.48 12.12 -74.69
CA TYR A 261 -71.51 12.16 -73.22
C TYR A 261 -71.16 10.84 -72.54
N LEU A 262 -71.17 9.70 -73.26
CA LEU A 262 -70.78 8.40 -72.70
C LEU A 262 -69.30 8.10 -72.95
N LYS A 263 -68.55 7.83 -71.87
CA LYS A 263 -67.12 7.50 -71.92
C LYS A 263 -66.88 5.97 -72.01
N GLY A 264 -67.30 5.33 -73.10
CA GLY A 264 -66.96 3.94 -73.42
C GLY A 264 -68.14 2.98 -73.71
N LYS A 265 -67.82 1.76 -74.16
CA LYS A 265 -68.78 0.78 -74.72
C LYS A 265 -69.83 0.23 -73.73
N ASN A 266 -69.68 0.47 -72.43
CA ASN A 266 -70.61 0.02 -71.37
C ASN A 266 -70.97 1.16 -70.39
N SER A 267 -70.87 2.40 -70.83
CA SER A 267 -71.16 3.56 -69.98
C SER A 267 -72.65 3.85 -69.97
N SER A 268 -73.18 4.17 -68.79
CA SER A 268 -74.52 4.72 -68.61
C SER A 268 -74.43 5.94 -67.71
N MET A 269 -75.16 6.98 -68.05
CA MET A 269 -75.30 8.20 -67.27
C MET A 269 -76.74 8.28 -66.77
N ARG A 270 -76.89 8.32 -65.44
CA ARG A 270 -78.18 8.55 -64.78
C ARG A 270 -78.02 9.75 -63.88
N MET A 271 -78.84 10.76 -64.10
CA MET A 271 -78.77 12.02 -63.37
C MET A 271 -80.16 12.37 -62.89
N ASN A 272 -80.27 12.64 -61.60
CA ASN A 272 -81.47 13.24 -61.02
C ASN A 272 -81.17 14.72 -60.82
N HIS A 273 -82.01 15.58 -61.39
CA HIS A 273 -81.93 17.02 -61.18
C HIS A 273 -82.75 17.35 -59.93
N SER A 274 -82.07 17.72 -58.84
CA SER A 274 -82.75 18.40 -57.75
C SER A 274 -82.77 19.89 -58.08
N GLN A 275 -83.94 20.52 -57.95
CA GLN A 275 -84.04 21.98 -57.90
C GLN A 275 -83.39 22.52 -56.62
#